data_AF-A0A5C9EDI0-F1
#
_entry.id   AF-A0A5C9EDI0-F1
#
_cell.length_a   1.000
_cell.length_b   1.000
_cell.length_c   1.000
_cell.angle_alpha   90.00
_cell.angle_beta   90.00
_cell.angle_gamma   90.00
#
_symmetry.space_group_name_H-M   'P 1'
#
loop_
_entity.id
_entity.type
_entity.pdbx_description
1 polymer ?
#
loop_
_entity_poly.entity_id
_entity_poly.type
_entity_poly.pdbx_seq_one_letter_code
_entity_poly.pdbx_strand_id
1 'polypeptide(L)' 'MADYIAKAPIRRLMKKQGADLVAAEALDRLIEFLENVAAETTEKAIKITKADKRKRITQADIREASVRLI' A
#
# COMPACT_ATOMS: atom_id res chain seq x y z
N MET A 1 12.71 -5.72 -5.97
CA MET A 1 12.95 -5.99 -4.54
C MET A 1 11.91 -5.19 -3.78
N ALA A 2 11.44 -5.70 -2.65
CA ALA A 2 10.55 -4.95 -1.77
C ALA A 2 11.39 -3.99 -0.95
N ASP A 3 11.28 -2.69 -1.24
CA ASP A 3 12.20 -1.68 -0.72
C ASP A 3 11.60 -0.88 0.45
N TYR A 4 10.27 -0.90 0.61
CA TYR A 4 9.56 -0.02 1.55
C TYR A 4 8.81 -0.79 2.64
N ILE A 5 8.33 -2.01 2.38
CA ILE A 5 7.56 -2.82 3.33
C ILE A 5 8.38 -4.02 3.83
N ALA A 6 8.50 -4.13 5.17
CA ALA A 6 9.21 -5.23 5.80
C ALA A 6 8.44 -6.57 5.68
N LYS A 7 9.18 -7.65 5.40
CA LYS A 7 8.64 -9.02 5.26
C LYS A 7 7.98 -9.57 6.53
N ALA A 8 8.58 -9.35 7.69
CA ALA A 8 8.13 -10.00 8.94
C ALA A 8 6.71 -9.57 9.40
N PRO A 9 6.34 -8.27 9.41
CA PRO A 9 4.98 -7.85 9.72
C PRO A 9 3.93 -8.44 8.77
N ILE A 10 4.18 -8.44 7.47
CA ILE A 10 3.25 -8.99 6.47
C ILE A 10 3.10 -10.50 6.66
N ARG A 11 4.20 -11.22 6.90
CA ARG A 11 4.14 -12.66 7.24
C ARG A 11 3.30 -12.93 8.50
N ARG A 12 3.45 -12.10 9.55
CA ARG A 12 2.62 -12.22 10.76
C ARG A 12 1.14 -11.95 10.47
N LEU A 13 0.83 -10.98 9.61
CA LEU A 13 -0.54 -10.71 9.17
C LEU A 13 -1.12 -11.94 8.46
N MET A 14 -0.40 -12.52 7.51
CA MET A 14 -0.84 -13.73 6.79
C MET A 14 -1.13 -14.89 7.74
N LYS A 15 -0.24 -15.14 8.71
CA LYS A 15 -0.47 -16.17 9.74
C LYS A 15 -1.68 -15.87 10.62
N LYS A 16 -1.87 -14.61 11.01
CA LYS A 16 -3.04 -14.17 11.79
C LYS A 16 -4.36 -14.38 11.03
N GLN A 17 -4.33 -14.36 9.69
CA GLN A 17 -5.49 -14.66 8.84
C GLN A 17 -5.73 -16.17 8.62
N GLY A 18 -4.92 -17.05 9.24
CA GLY A 18 -5.08 -18.51 9.17
C GLY A 18 -4.13 -19.23 8.24
N ALA A 19 -3.11 -18.56 7.68
CA ALA A 19 -2.07 -19.26 6.92
C ALA A 19 -1.11 -20.01 7.86
N ASP A 20 -1.05 -21.33 7.79
CA ASP A 20 -0.11 -22.13 8.60
C ASP A 20 1.35 -21.93 8.15
N LEU A 21 1.57 -22.05 6.85
CA LEU A 21 2.85 -21.85 6.18
C LEU A 21 2.71 -20.77 5.11
N VAL A 22 3.78 -19.99 4.93
CA VAL A 22 3.84 -18.91 3.95
C VAL A 22 5.15 -19.03 3.20
N ALA A 23 5.08 -19.29 1.90
CA ALA A 23 6.26 -19.35 1.06
C ALA A 23 6.88 -17.95 0.87
N ALA A 24 8.18 -17.87 0.62
CA ALA A 24 8.90 -16.59 0.56
C ALA A 24 8.46 -15.77 -0.66
N GLU A 25 8.28 -16.43 -1.80
CA GLU A 25 7.79 -15.88 -3.05
C GLU A 25 6.35 -15.37 -2.96
N ALA A 26 5.47 -16.07 -2.22
CA ALA A 26 4.10 -15.61 -2.00
C ALA A 26 4.07 -14.34 -1.14
N LEU A 27 4.91 -14.29 -0.11
CA LEU A 27 5.10 -13.09 0.71
C LEU A 27 5.64 -11.92 -0.12
N ASP A 28 6.65 -12.17 -0.94
CA ASP A 28 7.27 -11.15 -1.78
C ASP A 28 6.27 -10.61 -2.80
N ARG A 29 5.45 -11.49 -3.40
CA ARG A 29 4.40 -11.08 -4.34
C ARG A 29 3.33 -10.21 -3.68
N LEU A 30 2.93 -10.53 -2.45
CA LEU A 30 1.97 -9.72 -1.70
C LEU A 30 2.56 -8.33 -1.39
N ILE A 31 3.83 -8.28 -0.98
CA ILE A 31 4.49 -7.01 -0.70
C ILE A 31 4.58 -6.14 -1.95
N GLU A 32 4.99 -6.72 -3.09
CA GLU A 32 5.05 -6.02 -4.37
C GLU A 32 3.69 -5.44 -4.75
N PHE A 33 2.61 -6.21 -4.59
CA PHE A 33 1.25 -5.71 -4.82
C PHE A 33 0.91 -4.51 -3.92
N LEU A 34 1.20 -4.60 -2.61
CA LEU A 34 0.91 -3.52 -1.66
C LEU A 34 1.73 -2.26 -1.95
N GLU A 35 3.00 -2.41 -2.34
CA GLU A 35 3.87 -1.29 -2.71
C GLU A 35 3.36 -0.60 -3.99
N ASN A 36 2.94 -1.36 -5.00
CA ASN A 36 2.35 -0.80 -6.22
C ASN A 36 1.06 -0.03 -5.92
N VAL A 37 0.17 -0.61 -5.10
CA VAL A 37 -1.06 0.05 -4.67
C VAL A 37 -0.76 1.35 -3.90
N ALA A 38 0.22 1.32 -3.00
CA ALA A 38 0.64 2.49 -2.23
C ALA A 38 1.24 3.58 -3.13
N ALA A 39 2.07 3.21 -4.11
CA ALA A 39 2.68 4.14 -5.06
C ALA A 39 1.61 4.82 -5.93
N GLU A 40 0.71 4.05 -6.53
CA GLU A 40 -0.38 4.59 -7.36
C GLU A 40 -1.31 5.50 -6.56
N THR A 41 -1.66 5.10 -5.33
CA THR A 41 -2.52 5.90 -4.45
C THR A 41 -1.83 7.21 -4.08
N THR A 42 -0.54 7.16 -3.79
CA THR A 42 0.26 8.36 -3.46
C THR A 42 0.34 9.31 -4.65
N GLU A 43 0.56 8.80 -5.86
CA GLU A 43 0.60 9.62 -7.08
C GLU A 43 -0.75 10.33 -7.31
N LYS A 44 -1.87 9.62 -7.15
CA LYS A 44 -3.22 10.20 -7.25
C LYS A 44 -3.45 11.27 -6.17
N ALA A 45 -3.09 10.98 -4.91
CA ALA A 45 -3.23 11.94 -3.82
C ALA A 45 -2.39 13.22 -4.03
N ILE A 46 -1.19 13.09 -4.63
CA ILE A 46 -0.37 14.24 -5.04
C ILE A 46 -1.09 15.09 -6.08
N LYS A 47 -1.74 14.47 -7.08
CA LYS A 47 -2.50 15.20 -8.12
C LYS A 47 -3.66 15.99 -7.51
N ILE A 48 -4.41 15.37 -6.59
CA ILE A 48 -5.51 16.03 -5.86
C ILE A 48 -4.97 17.21 -5.04
N THR A 49 -3.94 16.97 -4.24
CA THR A 49 -3.31 17.99 -3.39
C THR A 49 -2.83 19.19 -4.21
N LYS A 50 -2.22 18.93 -5.39
CA LYS A 50 -1.73 19.97 -6.31
C LYS A 50 -2.87 20.73 -7.00
N ALA A 51 -3.95 20.06 -7.39
CA ALA A 51 -5.13 20.70 -7.98
C ALA A 51 -5.74 21.74 -7.02
N ASP A 52 -5.72 21.43 -5.72
CA ASP A 52 -6.18 22.31 -4.65
C ASP A 52 -5.14 23.36 -4.20
N LYS A 53 -4.02 23.48 -4.92
CA LYS A 53 -2.89 24.40 -4.61
C LYS A 53 -2.30 24.19 -3.20
N ARG A 54 -2.53 23.03 -2.59
CA ARG A 54 -1.94 22.65 -1.30
C ARG A 54 -0.59 21.96 -1.54
N LYS A 55 0.27 21.94 -0.52
CA LYS A 55 1.55 21.21 -0.54
C LYS A 55 1.55 19.95 0.34
N ARG A 56 0.68 19.93 1.35
CA ARG A 56 0.58 18.83 2.32
C ARG A 56 -0.53 17.89 1.89
N ILE A 57 -0.17 16.62 1.69
CA ILE A 57 -1.12 15.52 1.52
C ILE A 57 -1.82 15.30 2.87
N THR A 58 -3.14 15.16 2.82
CA THR A 58 -4.01 14.95 3.99
C THR A 58 -4.71 13.60 3.92
N GLN A 59 -5.37 13.20 5.02
CA GLN A 59 -6.22 12.01 5.04
C GLN A 59 -7.33 12.06 3.98
N ALA A 60 -7.90 13.25 3.72
CA ALA A 60 -8.93 13.42 2.70
C ALA A 60 -8.39 13.10 1.29
N ASP A 61 -7.17 13.54 0.98
CA ASP A 61 -6.52 13.26 -0.31
C ASP A 61 -6.28 11.75 -0.51
N ILE A 62 -5.83 11.06 0.55
CA ILE A 62 -5.62 9.61 0.52
C ILE A 62 -6.95 8.86 0.37
N ARG A 63 -7.98 9.29 1.11
CA ARG A 63 -9.32 8.69 1.03
C ARG A 63 -9.89 8.81 -0.37
N GLU A 64 -9.80 9.98 -0.99
CA GLU A 64 -10.28 10.21 -2.36
C GLU A 64 -9.45 9.43 -3.39
N ALA A 65 -8.13 9.35 -3.19
CA ALA A 65 -7.25 8.60 -4.08
C ALA A 65 -7.48 7.07 -4.03
N SER A 66 -7.96 6.54 -2.90
CA SER A 66 -8.12 5.09 -2.67
C SER A 66 -9.51 4.53 -2.98
N VAL A 67 -10.50 5.36 -3.36
CA VAL A 67 -11.91 4.95 -3.54
C VAL A 67 -12.12 3.78 -4.50
N ARG A 68 -11.23 3.57 -5.48
CA ARG A 68 -11.35 2.47 -6.47
C ARG A 68 -10.72 1.14 -6.04
N LEU A 69 -10.12 1.08 -4.85
CA LEU A 69 -9.47 -0.14 -4.31
C LEU A 69 -10.41 -0.96 -3.42
N ILE A 70 -11.66 -0.52 -3.26
CA ILE A 70 -12.70 -1.09 -2.39
C ILE A 70 -13.97 -1.26 -3.23
#